data_AF-A0A0F2JC35-F1
#
_entry.id   AF-A0A0F2JC35-F1
#
_cell.length_a   1.000
_cell.length_b   1.000
_cell.length_c   1.000
_cell.angle_alpha   90.00
_cell.angle_beta   90.00
_cell.angle_gamma   90.00
#
_symmetry.space_group_name_H-M   'P 1'
#
loop_
_entity.id
_entity.type
_entity.pdbx_description
1 polymer ?
#
loop_
_entity_poly.entity_id
_entity_poly.type
_entity_poly.pdbx_seq_one_letter_code
_entity_poly.pdbx_strand_id
1 'polypeptide(L)'
;MNISDINVPGNYPYGGVTDLWSVDFIAVSDKCSQCGVCAEGCPVGAIDSENSNLIDEEKCITCCACIKNCPQNARTMKTGLVKDAAMRLNKLYKERKEPVFFF
;
A
#
# COMPACT_ATOMS: atom_id res chain seq x y z
N MET A 1 -20.44 -29.13 10.59
CA MET A 1 -20.80 -28.24 9.48
C MET A 1 -19.62 -28.20 8.53
N ASN A 2 -19.84 -28.48 7.24
CA ASN A 2 -18.81 -28.41 6.23
C ASN A 2 -18.82 -26.99 5.66
N ILE A 3 -17.68 -26.30 5.61
CA ILE A 3 -17.58 -24.92 5.08
C ILE A 3 -18.01 -24.86 3.60
N SER A 4 -18.00 -26.00 2.91
CA SER A 4 -18.38 -26.19 1.51
C SER A 4 -19.85 -25.85 1.20
N ASP A 5 -20.73 -25.81 2.20
CA ASP A 5 -22.18 -25.65 1.99
C ASP A 5 -22.64 -24.17 2.03
N ILE A 6 -21.75 -23.24 2.39
CA ILE A 6 -22.07 -21.82 2.58
C ILE A 6 -21.85 -21.03 1.27
N ASN A 7 -22.87 -20.31 0.81
CA ASN A 7 -22.78 -19.44 -0.38
C ASN A 7 -22.39 -18.00 0.02
N VAL A 8 -21.12 -17.62 -0.23
CA VAL A 8 -20.60 -16.27 0.05
C VAL A 8 -20.47 -15.47 -1.26
N PRO A 9 -21.04 -14.26 -1.38
CA PRO A 9 -20.89 -13.41 -2.56
C PRO A 9 -19.42 -13.08 -2.86
N GLY A 10 -19.05 -13.14 -4.13
CA GLY A 10 -17.70 -12.85 -4.63
C GLY A 10 -17.23 -13.90 -5.61
N ASN A 11 -16.04 -13.71 -6.18
CA ASN A 11 -15.41 -14.72 -7.01
C ASN A 11 -14.66 -15.70 -6.10
N TYR A 12 -15.21 -16.91 -5.96
CA TYR A 12 -14.57 -18.05 -5.31
C TYR A 12 -14.08 -19.06 -6.37
N PRO A 13 -12.87 -19.65 -6.23
CA PRO A 13 -11.88 -19.39 -5.18
C PRO A 13 -11.36 -17.95 -5.24
N TYR A 14 -11.16 -17.33 -4.07
CA TYR A 14 -10.55 -16.00 -3.99
C TYR A 14 -9.11 -16.12 -4.50
N GLY A 15 -8.87 -15.78 -5.76
CA GLY A 15 -7.57 -16.06 -6.36
C GLY A 15 -7.42 -15.55 -7.78
N GLY A 16 -6.62 -14.51 -7.91
CA GLY A 16 -5.88 -14.15 -9.10
C GLY A 16 -4.66 -13.38 -8.61
N VAL A 17 -3.47 -13.76 -9.06
CA VAL A 17 -2.28 -12.97 -8.77
C VAL A 17 -2.44 -11.68 -9.55
N THR A 18 -2.60 -10.55 -8.85
CA THR A 18 -2.60 -9.25 -9.51
C THR A 18 -1.17 -8.76 -9.52
N ASP A 19 -0.60 -8.47 -10.69
CA ASP A 19 0.74 -7.88 -10.84
C ASP A 19 0.83 -6.42 -10.32
N LEU A 20 -0.17 -5.99 -9.55
CA LEU A 20 -0.36 -4.61 -9.08
C LEU A 20 0.62 -4.18 -7.97
N TRP A 21 1.56 -5.05 -7.58
CA TRP A 21 2.36 -4.92 -6.35
C TRP A 21 3.85 -4.67 -6.62
N SER A 22 4.20 -4.09 -7.76
CA SER A 22 5.53 -3.49 -7.93
C SER A 22 5.69 -2.30 -6.98
N VAL A 23 6.85 -2.20 -6.33
CA VAL A 23 7.16 -1.15 -5.32
C VAL A 23 7.43 0.22 -5.96
N ASP A 24 7.57 0.29 -7.28
CA ASP A 24 7.91 1.52 -8.04
C ASP A 24 6.81 2.61 -8.05
N PHE A 25 5.84 2.58 -7.13
CA PHE A 25 4.79 3.61 -7.02
C PHE A 25 5.16 4.78 -6.09
N ILE A 26 6.31 4.76 -5.43
CA ILE A 26 6.73 5.81 -4.48
C ILE A 26 7.55 6.87 -5.22
N ALA A 27 7.09 8.12 -5.22
CA ALA A 27 7.83 9.28 -5.70
C ALA A 27 8.51 9.99 -4.54
N VAL A 28 9.75 10.46 -4.75
CA VAL A 28 10.45 11.36 -3.83
C VAL A 28 10.75 12.67 -4.55
N SER A 29 10.29 13.79 -3.99
CA SER A 29 10.53 15.12 -4.55
C SER A 29 11.78 15.77 -3.97
N ASP A 30 12.19 16.87 -4.59
CA ASP A 30 13.22 17.82 -4.15
C ASP A 30 13.04 18.40 -2.73
N LYS A 31 11.86 18.24 -2.12
CA LYS A 31 11.59 18.64 -0.72
C LYS A 31 12.25 17.70 0.28
N CYS A 32 12.83 16.58 -0.17
CA CYS A 32 13.51 15.62 0.69
C CYS A 32 14.76 16.25 1.31
N SER A 33 14.73 16.47 2.62
CA SER A 33 15.87 17.01 3.38
C SER A 33 16.82 15.94 3.92
N GLN A 34 16.69 14.69 3.47
CA GLN A 34 17.44 13.54 3.99
C GLN A 34 17.34 13.35 5.51
N CYS A 35 16.17 13.66 6.10
CA CYS A 35 15.98 13.61 7.56
C CYS A 35 15.96 12.20 8.19
N GLY A 36 15.95 11.13 7.39
CA GLY A 36 15.98 9.75 7.90
C GLY A 36 14.68 9.20 8.52
N VAL A 37 13.68 10.04 8.85
CA VAL A 37 12.41 9.61 9.49
C VAL A 37 11.71 8.46 8.76
N CYS A 38 11.77 8.44 7.42
CA CYS A 38 11.22 7.36 6.63
C CYS A 38 11.97 6.03 6.77
N ALA A 39 13.29 6.07 6.96
CA ALA A 39 14.13 4.90 7.18
C ALA A 39 13.88 4.33 8.59
N GLU A 40 13.86 5.20 9.61
CA GLU A 40 13.54 4.82 11.00
C GLU A 40 12.14 4.20 11.12
N GLY A 41 11.14 4.76 10.44
CA GLY A 41 9.78 4.25 10.44
C GLY A 41 9.54 3.02 9.56
N CYS A 42 10.55 2.53 8.83
CA CYS A 42 10.40 1.39 7.95
C CYS A 42 10.53 0.07 8.74
N PRO A 43 9.46 -0.73 8.90
CA PRO A 43 9.50 -1.95 9.72
C PRO A 43 10.38 -3.06 9.16
N VAL A 44 10.75 -2.96 7.88
CA VAL A 44 11.53 -3.96 7.13
C VAL A 44 12.88 -3.43 6.68
N GLY A 45 13.26 -2.21 7.10
CA GLY A 45 14.56 -1.61 6.75
C GLY A 45 14.79 -1.47 5.24
N ALA A 46 13.73 -1.21 4.46
CA ALA A 46 13.81 -1.12 3.00
C ALA A 46 14.32 0.24 2.49
N ILE A 47 14.58 1.22 3.36
CA ILE A 47 15.01 2.57 2.95
C ILE A 47 16.40 2.81 3.52
N ASP A 48 17.32 3.29 2.68
CA ASP A 48 18.67 3.63 3.10
C ASP A 48 18.68 4.85 4.05
N SER A 49 19.46 4.77 5.13
CA SER A 49 19.51 5.80 6.17
C SER A 49 20.28 7.05 5.75
N GLU A 50 21.27 6.91 4.87
CA GLU A 50 22.13 7.99 4.39
C GLU A 50 21.57 8.64 3.13
N ASN A 51 20.85 7.87 2.32
CA ASN A 51 20.17 8.33 1.12
C ASN A 51 18.73 7.82 1.08
N SER A 52 17.82 8.62 1.65
CA SER A 52 16.39 8.33 1.66
C SER A 52 15.77 8.15 0.27
N ASN A 53 16.44 8.50 -0.83
CA ASN A 53 15.89 8.24 -2.17
C ASN A 53 15.99 6.77 -2.58
N LEU A 54 16.87 5.99 -1.94
CA LEU A 54 17.07 4.58 -2.25
C LEU A 54 16.09 3.71 -1.46
N ILE A 55 15.35 2.87 -2.20
CA ILE A 55 14.41 1.90 -1.66
C ILE A 55 14.79 0.53 -2.20
N ASP A 56 14.96 -0.44 -1.31
CA ASP A 56 15.06 -1.85 -1.62
C ASP A 56 13.66 -2.40 -1.94
N GLU A 57 13.37 -2.56 -3.23
CA GLU A 57 12.06 -3.00 -3.72
C GLU A 57 11.73 -4.42 -3.28
N GLU A 58 12.72 -5.30 -3.12
CA GLU A 58 12.51 -6.68 -2.70
C GLU A 58 12.13 -6.77 -1.21
N LYS A 59 12.62 -5.84 -0.38
CA LYS A 59 12.24 -5.76 1.03
C LYS A 59 10.93 -5.03 1.28
N CYS A 60 10.54 -4.11 0.41
CA CYS A 60 9.42 -3.20 0.68
C CYS A 60 8.06 -3.92 0.63
N ILE A 61 7.39 -3.97 1.79
CA ILE A 61 6.06 -4.59 1.93
C ILE A 61 4.89 -3.65 1.56
N THR A 62 5.16 -2.51 0.92
CA THR A 62 4.14 -1.53 0.46
C THR A 62 3.22 -0.93 1.53
N CYS A 63 3.65 -0.92 2.80
CA CYS A 63 2.83 -0.41 3.93
C CYS A 63 2.54 1.11 3.91
N CYS A 64 3.24 1.87 3.06
CA CYS A 64 3.10 3.32 2.90
C CYS A 64 3.41 4.19 4.15
N ALA A 65 4.02 3.62 5.19
CA ALA A 65 4.41 4.38 6.39
C ALA A 65 5.38 5.53 6.08
N CYS A 66 6.32 5.32 5.16
CA CYS A 66 7.29 6.34 4.74
C CYS A 66 6.63 7.54 4.05
N ILE A 67 5.53 7.33 3.31
CA ILE A 67 4.74 8.40 2.69
C ILE A 67 4.02 9.19 3.78
N LYS A 68 3.32 8.49 4.68
CA LYS A 68 2.49 9.13 5.71
C LYS A 68 3.30 9.92 6.74
N ASN A 69 4.47 9.41 7.14
CA ASN A 69 5.26 9.99 8.21
C ASN A 69 6.28 11.03 7.73
N CYS A 70 6.39 11.28 6.42
CA CYS A 70 7.37 12.23 5.90
C CYS A 70 7.00 13.67 6.33
N PRO A 71 7.81 14.34 7.18
CA PRO A 71 7.46 15.67 7.69
C PRO A 71 7.45 16.74 6.59
N GLN A 72 8.24 16.54 5.54
CA GLN A 72 8.34 17.45 4.39
C GLN A 72 7.29 17.17 3.31
N ASN A 73 6.47 16.13 3.48
CA ASN A 73 5.59 15.61 2.41
C ASN A 73 6.34 15.37 1.08
N ALA A 74 7.63 15.02 1.17
CA ALA A 74 8.49 14.80 0.02
C ALA A 74 8.22 13.44 -0.65
N ARG A 75 7.64 12.49 0.08
CA ARG A 75 7.26 11.17 -0.44
C ARG A 75 5.77 11.14 -0.78
N THR A 76 5.44 10.74 -2.01
CA THR A 76 4.05 10.66 -2.49
C THR A 76 3.83 9.44 -3.38
N MET A 77 2.57 9.12 -3.70
CA MET A 77 2.27 8.10 -4.72
C MET A 77 2.40 8.70 -6.11
N LYS A 78 3.17 8.03 -6.98
CA LYS A 78 3.21 8.30 -8.43
C LYS A 78 1.82 8.17 -9.04
N THR A 79 1.60 8.84 -10.16
CA THR A 79 0.46 8.56 -11.03
C THR A 79 0.58 7.16 -11.60
N GLY A 80 -0.52 6.39 -11.63
CA GLY A 80 -0.54 5.03 -12.13
C GLY A 80 -1.49 4.13 -11.34
N LEU A 81 -1.35 2.81 -11.54
CA LEU A 81 -2.29 1.79 -11.07
C LEU A 81 -2.62 1.88 -9.58
N VAL A 82 -1.61 2.09 -8.73
CA VAL A 82 -1.80 2.17 -7.27
C VAL A 82 -2.64 3.39 -6.88
N LYS A 83 -2.32 4.57 -7.45
CA LYS A 83 -3.06 5.80 -7.19
C LYS A 83 -4.48 5.73 -7.74
N ASP A 84 -4.65 5.15 -8.93
CA ASP A 84 -5.97 4.95 -9.55
C ASP A 84 -6.83 3.98 -8.75
N ALA A 85 -6.23 2.88 -8.25
CA ALA A 85 -6.89 1.94 -7.36
C ALA A 85 -7.32 2.63 -6.05
N ALA A 86 -6.44 3.42 -5.43
CA ALA A 86 -6.76 4.18 -4.22
C ALA A 86 -7.93 5.15 -4.45
N MET A 87 -7.92 5.90 -5.56
CA MET A 87 -9.02 6.80 -5.93
C MET A 87 -10.31 6.04 -6.18
N ARG A 88 -10.26 4.92 -6.90
CA ARG A 88 -11.42 4.06 -7.19
C ARG A 88 -12.03 3.49 -5.90
N LEU A 89 -11.20 2.95 -5.01
CA LEU A 89 -11.66 2.37 -3.75
C LEU A 89 -12.29 3.43 -2.85
N ASN A 90 -11.66 4.61 -2.72
CA ASN A 90 -12.24 5.72 -1.99
C ASN A 90 -13.58 6.15 -2.59
N LYS A 91 -13.67 6.28 -3.92
CA LYS A 91 -14.91 6.69 -4.59
C LYS A 91 -16.06 5.68 -4.43
N LEU A 92 -15.79 4.39 -4.58
CA LEU A 92 -16.82 3.34 -4.62
C LEU A 92 -17.16 2.78 -3.23
N TYR A 93 -16.22 2.83 -2.29
CA TYR A 93 -16.30 2.14 -1.00
C TYR A 93 -15.88 3.04 0.17
N LYS A 94 -16.19 4.34 0.09
CA LYS A 94 -15.92 5.31 1.16
C LYS A 94 -16.59 4.94 2.48
N GLU A 95 -17.83 4.48 2.39
CA GLU A 95 -18.66 4.19 3.55
C GLU A 95 -18.39 2.78 4.06
N ARG A 96 -18.29 2.66 5.38
CA ARG A 96 -18.13 1.36 6.07
C ARG A 96 -19.34 0.48 5.79
N LYS A 97 -19.09 -0.76 5.36
CA LYS A 97 -20.13 -1.79 5.21
C LYS A 97 -20.22 -2.61 6.49
N GLU A 98 -21.42 -2.85 6.97
CA GLU A 98 -21.64 -3.70 8.13
C GLU A 98 -21.47 -5.19 7.78
N PRO A 99 -21.01 -6.03 8.73
CA PRO A 99 -20.85 -7.46 8.51
C PRO A 99 -22.16 -8.14 8.13
N VAL A 100 -22.09 -9.09 7.19
CA VAL A 100 -23.21 -9.96 6.82
C VAL A 100 -22.84 -11.38 7.23
N PHE A 101 -23.75 -12.06 7.93
CA PHE A 101 -23.57 -13.44 8.37
C PHE A 101 -24.16 -14.40 7.34
N PHE A 102 -23.46 -15.51 7.10
CA PHE A 102 -23.88 -16.59 6.22
C PHE A 102 -23.93 -17.88 7.05
N PHE A 103 -24.98 -18.67 6.89
CA PHE A 103 -25.26 -19.89 7.65
C PHE A 103 -25.39 -21.08 6.72
#